data_AF-A0A2V6DE20-F1
#
_entry.id   AF-A0A2V6DE20-F1
#
_cell.length_a   1.000
_cell.length_b   1.000
_cell.length_c   1.000
_cell.angle_alpha   90.00
_cell.angle_beta   90.00
_cell.angle_gamma   90.00
#
_symmetry.space_group_name_H-M   'P 1'
#
loop_
_entity.id
_entity.type
_entity.pdbx_description
1 polymer ?
#
loop_
_entity_poly.entity_id
_entity_poly.type
_entity_poly.pdbx_seq_one_letter_code
_entity_poly.pdbx_strand_id
1 'polypeptide(L)'
;KHALTKKFEALRKPPGFTGNAPGGPSRWSTERSGQWEPVDPKIVVEVTYDHFTGDRFRHGTRIVRWRKDKAPRQCTMNQVAQSEGHAIALL
;
A
#
# COMPACT_ATOMS: atom_id res chain seq x y z
N LYS A 1 -0.33 19.27 -4.12
CA LYS A 1 -1.49 18.34 -4.06
C LYS A 1 -1.98 17.95 -5.46
N HIS A 2 -2.39 18.91 -6.30
CA HIS A 2 -2.89 18.66 -7.67
C HIS A 2 -1.95 17.89 -8.61
N ALA A 3 -0.63 18.13 -8.55
CA ALA A 3 0.33 17.43 -9.41
C ALA A 3 0.37 15.91 -9.14
N LEU A 4 0.16 15.49 -7.88
CA LEU A 4 0.13 14.07 -7.53
C LEU A 4 -1.16 13.42 -8.05
N THR A 5 -2.30 14.09 -7.88
CA THR A 5 -3.59 13.64 -8.38
C THR A 5 -3.53 13.39 -9.89
N LYS A 6 -3.11 14.38 -10.68
CA LYS A 6 -2.97 14.23 -12.15
C LYS A 6 -2.09 13.05 -12.54
N LYS A 7 -0.98 12.84 -11.81
CA LYS A 7 -0.07 11.73 -12.05
C LYS A 7 -0.75 10.36 -11.84
N PHE A 8 -1.56 10.21 -10.79
CA PHE A 8 -2.24 8.94 -10.51
C PHE A 8 -3.49 8.75 -11.37
N GLU A 9 -4.18 9.83 -11.75
CA GLU A 9 -5.27 9.77 -12.74
C GLU A 9 -4.77 9.23 -14.09
N ALA A 10 -3.58 9.64 -14.54
CA ALA A 10 -2.96 9.10 -15.75
C ALA A 10 -2.57 7.61 -15.64
N LEU A 11 -2.59 7.02 -14.45
CA LEU A 11 -2.31 5.60 -14.23
C LEU A 11 -3.59 4.75 -14.13
N ARG A 12 -4.79 5.34 -14.20
CA ARG A 12 -6.05 4.61 -14.12
C ARG A 12 -6.09 3.49 -15.16
N LYS A 13 -6.32 2.26 -14.70
CA LYS A 13 -6.30 1.08 -15.56
C LYS A 13 -7.10 -0.06 -14.94
N PRO A 14 -8.33 -0.33 -15.41
CA PRO A 14 -9.03 -1.57 -15.08
C PRO A 14 -8.39 -2.78 -15.82
N PRO A 15 -8.59 -4.02 -15.32
CA PRO A 15 -9.33 -4.37 -14.11
C PRO A 15 -8.51 -4.06 -12.84
N GLY A 16 -9.22 -3.85 -11.73
CA GLY A 16 -8.63 -3.69 -10.41
C GLY A 16 -8.44 -5.03 -9.68
N PHE A 17 -8.54 -4.98 -8.36
CA PHE A 17 -8.53 -6.18 -7.51
C PHE A 17 -9.63 -7.17 -7.93
N THR A 18 -9.28 -8.45 -8.02
CA THR A 18 -10.19 -9.56 -8.39
C THR A 18 -10.83 -10.24 -7.16
N GLY A 19 -10.75 -9.62 -5.97
CA GLY A 19 -11.21 -10.17 -4.70
C GLY A 19 -11.60 -9.08 -3.71
N ASN A 20 -10.86 -8.96 -2.60
CA ASN A 20 -11.06 -7.96 -1.55
C ASN A 20 -10.81 -6.51 -2.03
N ALA A 21 -11.65 -6.02 -2.93
CA ALA A 21 -11.59 -4.67 -3.45
C ALA A 21 -11.91 -3.64 -2.35
N PRO A 22 -11.27 -2.47 -2.37
CA PRO A 22 -11.62 -1.38 -1.47
C PRO A 22 -13.03 -0.82 -1.77
N GLY A 23 -13.50 0.12 -0.95
CA GLY A 23 -14.77 0.84 -1.19
C GLY A 23 -16.04 0.19 -0.62
N GLY A 24 -15.91 -0.92 0.11
CA GLY A 24 -17.02 -1.45 0.92
C GLY A 24 -17.47 -0.48 2.02
N PRO A 25 -18.71 -0.63 2.55
CA PRO A 25 -19.24 0.24 3.59
C PRO A 25 -18.35 0.20 4.83
N SER A 26 -17.99 1.37 5.36
CA SER A 26 -17.13 1.51 6.54
C SER A 26 -17.86 2.34 7.59
N ARG A 27 -17.96 1.79 8.81
CA ARG A 27 -18.54 2.46 9.99
C ARG A 27 -17.78 3.73 10.41
N TRP A 28 -16.58 3.91 9.88
CA TRP A 28 -15.70 5.05 10.17
C TRP A 28 -15.58 6.02 8.99
N SER A 29 -16.29 5.77 7.88
CA SER A 29 -16.37 6.75 6.81
C SER A 29 -17.28 7.90 7.24
N THR A 30 -16.70 9.09 7.39
CA THR A 30 -17.43 10.36 7.51
C THR A 30 -17.81 10.87 6.10
N GLU A 31 -17.94 12.18 5.86
CA GLU A 31 -18.26 12.76 4.54
C GLU A 31 -17.25 12.46 3.41
N ARG A 32 -16.11 11.82 3.71
CA ARG A 32 -15.13 11.46 2.69
C ARG A 32 -15.62 10.26 1.90
N SER A 33 -15.72 10.46 0.58
CA SER A 33 -16.01 9.40 -0.38
C SER A 33 -15.04 8.21 -0.22
N GLY A 34 -15.60 7.01 -0.11
CA GLY A 34 -14.86 5.74 -0.17
C GLY A 34 -14.62 5.24 -1.59
N GLN A 35 -14.98 6.03 -2.61
CA GLN A 35 -14.77 5.67 -4.01
C GLN A 35 -13.28 5.55 -4.30
N TRP A 36 -12.93 4.56 -5.12
CA TRP A 36 -11.57 4.29 -5.55
C TRP A 36 -11.56 3.91 -7.02
N GLU A 37 -10.41 4.08 -7.67
CA GLU A 37 -10.21 3.68 -9.05
C GLU A 37 -8.95 2.81 -9.16
N PRO A 38 -8.98 1.72 -9.96
CA PRO A 38 -7.81 0.89 -10.18
C PRO A 38 -6.75 1.63 -10.98
N VAL A 39 -5.48 1.42 -10.63
CA VAL A 39 -4.34 2.02 -11.32
C VAL A 39 -3.31 0.96 -11.68
N ASP A 40 -2.55 1.22 -12.74
CA ASP A 40 -1.41 0.39 -13.16
C ASP A 40 -0.29 0.48 -12.09
N PRO A 41 0.23 -0.66 -11.56
CA PRO A 41 1.22 -0.66 -10.49
C PRO A 41 2.61 -0.26 -10.99
N LYS A 42 2.80 1.04 -11.20
CA LYS A 42 4.03 1.65 -11.74
C LYS A 42 4.87 2.41 -10.73
N ILE A 43 4.31 2.71 -9.56
CA ILE A 43 4.94 3.57 -8.57
C ILE A 43 5.22 2.78 -7.30
N VAL A 44 6.46 2.88 -6.81
CA VAL A 44 6.90 2.18 -5.60
C VAL A 44 7.16 3.20 -4.49
N VAL A 45 6.72 2.86 -3.28
CA VAL A 45 7.01 3.59 -2.05
C VAL A 45 7.55 2.65 -1.00
N GLU A 46 8.33 3.22 -0.08
CA GLU A 46 8.71 2.56 1.16
C GLU A 46 7.72 2.94 2.26
N VAL A 47 7.34 1.96 3.07
CA VAL A 47 6.40 2.15 4.17
C VAL A 47 6.96 1.60 5.47
N THR A 48 6.69 2.29 6.59
CA THR A 48 6.78 1.70 7.93
C THR A 48 5.48 1.00 8.26
N TYR A 49 5.49 0.04 9.17
CA TYR A 49 4.30 -0.64 9.71
C TYR A 49 4.67 -1.34 11.02
N ASP A 50 3.69 -1.62 11.87
CA ASP A 50 3.93 -2.32 13.15
C ASP A 50 3.76 -3.84 12.97
N HIS A 51 2.67 -4.27 12.33
CA HIS A 51 2.39 -5.69 12.13
C HIS A 51 1.95 -6.00 10.69
N PHE A 52 2.27 -7.20 10.21
CA PHE A 52 1.77 -7.76 8.96
C PHE A 52 1.06 -9.09 9.23
N THR A 53 -0.27 -9.12 9.08
CA THR A 53 -1.08 -10.33 9.38
C THR A 53 -2.30 -10.43 8.48
N GLY A 54 -2.56 -11.64 7.97
CA GLY A 54 -3.66 -11.89 7.02
C GLY A 54 -3.52 -11.06 5.74
N ASP A 55 -2.31 -11.03 5.19
CA ASP A 55 -1.91 -10.30 3.98
C ASP A 55 -2.16 -8.78 4.02
N ARG A 56 -2.12 -8.19 5.22
CA ARG A 56 -2.38 -6.76 5.44
C ARG A 56 -1.41 -6.16 6.47
N PHE A 57 -0.98 -4.93 6.20
CA PHE A 57 -0.36 -4.08 7.20
C PHE A 57 -1.39 -3.68 8.27
N ARG A 58 -0.95 -3.63 9.52
CA ARG A 58 -1.75 -3.16 10.66
C ARG A 58 -0.93 -2.22 11.51
N HIS A 59 -1.55 -1.10 11.87
CA HIS A 59 -0.99 -0.02 12.69
C HIS A 59 0.31 0.56 12.12
N GLY A 60 0.63 1.80 12.48
CA GLY A 60 1.89 2.44 12.10
C GLY A 60 2.15 2.65 10.60
N THR A 61 1.21 2.30 9.70
CA THR A 61 1.47 2.35 8.26
C THR A 61 1.61 3.78 7.76
N ARG A 62 2.83 4.16 7.37
CA ARG A 62 3.14 5.48 6.84
C ARG A 62 4.06 5.38 5.63
N ILE A 63 3.87 6.28 4.67
CA ILE A 63 4.79 6.44 3.55
C ILE A 63 6.04 7.15 4.06
N VAL A 64 7.20 6.53 3.85
CA VAL A 64 8.52 7.09 4.19
C VAL A 64 9.06 7.88 3.01
N ARG A 65 9.16 7.22 1.85
CA ARG A 65 9.77 7.80 0.64
C ARG A 65 9.32 7.11 -0.63
N TRP A 66 9.45 7.82 -1.75
CA TRP A 66 9.28 7.26 -3.09
C TRP A 66 10.53 6.49 -3.51
N ARG A 67 10.35 5.28 -4.05
CA ARG A 67 11.44 4.40 -4.50
C ARG A 67 11.51 4.35 -6.02
N LYS A 68 11.98 5.45 -6.63
CA LYS A 68 12.17 5.53 -8.10
C LYS A 68 13.26 4.58 -8.60
N ASP A 69 14.11 4.12 -7.68
CA ASP A 69 15.19 3.16 -7.87
C ASP A 69 14.71 1.69 -7.93
N LYS A 70 13.46 1.42 -7.52
CA LYS A 70 12.94 0.05 -7.39
C LYS A 70 11.86 -0.23 -8.43
N ALA A 71 12.00 -1.35 -9.15
CA ALA A 71 10.99 -1.78 -10.11
C ALA A 71 9.77 -2.37 -9.39
N PRO A 72 8.52 -2.09 -9.84
CA PRO A 72 7.31 -2.61 -9.19
C PRO A 72 7.27 -4.13 -9.05
N ARG A 73 7.79 -4.86 -10.04
CA ARG A 73 7.85 -6.34 -10.02
C ARG A 73 8.74 -6.91 -8.91
N GLN A 74 9.61 -6.09 -8.32
CA GLN A 74 10.43 -6.46 -7.17
C GLN A 74 9.70 -6.30 -5.83
N CYS A 75 8.46 -5.81 -5.83
CA CYS A 75 7.62 -5.73 -4.63
C CYS A 75 6.89 -7.05 -4.42
N THR A 76 7.46 -7.95 -3.63
CA THR A 76 6.95 -9.32 -3.42
C THR A 76 6.62 -9.60 -1.95
N MET A 77 5.77 -10.61 -1.71
CA MET A 77 5.37 -11.00 -0.35
C MET A 77 6.54 -11.47 0.52
N ASN A 78 7.65 -11.91 -0.08
CA ASN A 78 8.86 -12.30 0.66
C ASN A 78 9.47 -11.16 1.48
N GLN A 79 9.14 -9.90 1.17
CA GLN A 79 9.60 -8.74 1.93
C GLN A 79 8.88 -8.55 3.28
N VAL A 80 7.73 -9.21 3.45
CA VAL A 80 6.85 -9.08 4.62
C VAL A 80 6.53 -10.44 5.26
N ALA A 81 6.83 -11.54 4.57
CA ALA A 81 6.94 -12.86 5.19
C ALA A 81 7.99 -12.75 6.30
N GLN A 82 7.60 -13.12 7.52
CA GLN A 82 8.49 -13.07 8.67
C GLN A 82 9.82 -13.76 8.32
N SER A 83 10.93 -13.02 8.34
CA SER A 83 12.15 -13.65 8.84
C SER A 83 11.83 -13.95 10.31
N GLU A 84 11.92 -15.21 10.71
CA GLU A 84 11.96 -15.55 12.13
C GLU A 84 12.93 -14.58 12.82
N GLY A 85 12.45 -13.96 13.90
CA GLY A 85 12.88 -12.63 14.31
C GLY A 85 14.38 -12.44 14.40
N HIS A 86 14.88 -11.38 13.76
CA HIS A 86 15.97 -10.64 14.39
C HIS A 86 15.36 -9.89 15.57
N ALA A 87 15.23 -10.60 16.69
CA ALA A 87 15.17 -9.96 17.99
C ALA A 87 16.43 -9.10 18.08
N ILE A 88 16.28 -7.80 17.89
CA ILE A 88 17.29 -6.85 18.33
C ILE A 88 17.37 -7.09 19.83
N ALA A 89 18.44 -7.76 20.26
CA ALA A 89 18.82 -7.82 21.65
C ALA A 89 19.00 -6.37 22.12
N LEU A 90 17.96 -5.83 22.75
CA LEU A 90 18.07 -4.63 23.56
C LEU A 90 18.91 -5.03 24.75
N LEU A 91 20.12 -4.47 24.78
CA LEU A 91 21.05 -4.47 25.91
C LEU A 91 20.36 -4.05 27.21
#